data_AF-A0A023G1R7-F1
#
_entry.id   AF-A0A023G1R7-F1
#
_cell.length_a   1.000
_cell.length_b   1.000
_cell.length_c   1.000
_cell.angle_alpha   90.00
_cell.angle_beta   90.00
_cell.angle_gamma   90.00
#
_symmetry.space_group_name_H-M   'P 1'
#
loop_
_entity.id
_entity.type
_entity.pdbx_description
1 polymer ?
#
loop_
_entity_poly.entity_id
_entity_poly.type
_entity_poly.pdbx_seq_one_letter_code
_entity_poly.pdbx_strand_id
1 'polypeptide(L)'
;MMSGSFGILVLFIAGMSVLLLAEGRANSKKQNKTCEYPKGCFSGKPRRDGKEMLLRYFYNHTEGKCRNFLGSDRGCNNFYTRKECRKICLRPLKKENYTVSQYTSGTGPAAASKRT
;
A
#
# COMPACT_ATOMS: atom_id res chain seq x y z
N MET A 1 14.90 20.21 64.45
CA MET A 1 15.20 18.79 64.17
C MET A 1 13.96 18.15 63.56
N MET A 2 13.78 18.27 62.24
CA MET A 2 12.81 17.48 61.48
C MET A 2 13.53 16.20 61.08
N SER A 3 13.10 15.10 61.68
CA SER A 3 13.64 13.77 61.54
C SER A 3 13.61 13.28 60.08
N GLY A 4 14.81 13.01 59.56
CA GLY A 4 15.28 11.91 58.70
C GLY A 4 14.40 11.15 57.69
N SER A 5 13.09 11.38 57.58
CA SER A 5 12.18 10.51 56.79
C SER A 5 11.43 11.26 55.69
N PHE A 6 11.41 12.59 55.72
CA PHE A 6 10.73 13.39 54.69
C PHE A 6 11.64 13.80 53.53
N GLY A 7 12.94 14.01 53.77
CA GLY A 7 13.90 14.38 52.70
C GLY A 7 14.09 13.27 51.66
N ILE A 8 14.02 12.02 52.10
CA ILE A 8 14.11 10.84 51.23
C ILE A 8 12.88 10.75 50.31
N LEU A 9 11.68 11.07 50.84
CA LEU A 9 10.45 11.06 50.06
C LEU A 9 10.49 12.08 48.92
N VAL A 10 11.00 13.30 49.16
CA VAL A 10 11.12 14.38 48.14
C VAL A 10 12.07 14.00 47.00
N LEU A 11 13.16 13.28 47.29
CA LEU A 11 14.10 12.79 46.28
C LEU A 11 13.48 11.69 45.40
N PHE A 12 12.59 10.87 45.95
CA PHE A 12 11.85 9.88 45.17
C PHE A 12 10.79 10.53 44.25
N ILE A 13 10.07 11.56 44.69
CA ILE A 13 9.08 12.28 43.86
C ILE A 13 9.75 13.03 42.70
N ALA A 14 10.91 13.66 42.95
CA ALA A 14 11.68 14.35 41.91
C ALA A 14 12.28 13.36 40.90
N GLY A 15 12.79 12.20 41.36
CA GLY A 15 13.34 11.15 40.50
C GLY A 15 12.30 10.43 39.64
N MET A 16 11.12 10.16 40.18
CA MET A 16 10.03 9.52 39.44
C MET A 16 9.37 10.46 38.42
N SER A 17 9.46 11.78 38.62
CA SER A 17 8.98 12.78 37.64
C SER A 17 9.85 12.85 36.38
N VAL A 18 11.15 12.55 36.49
CA VAL A 18 12.08 12.55 35.34
C VAL A 18 11.88 11.32 34.44
N LEU A 19 11.35 10.21 34.99
CA LEU A 19 11.16 8.96 34.25
C LEU A 19 9.96 8.98 33.27
N LEU A 20 9.03 9.93 33.40
CA LEU A 20 7.81 10.00 32.58
C LEU A 20 7.97 10.74 31.23
N LEU A 21 9.15 11.28 30.91
CA LEU A 21 9.38 12.03 29.66
C LEU A 21 10.19 11.27 28.59
N ALA A 22 10.51 9.99 28.83
CA ALA A 22 11.29 9.18 27.89
C ALA A 22 10.44 8.35 26.89
N GLU A 23 9.26 8.83 26.50
CA GLU A 23 8.44 8.17 25.47
C GLU A 23 8.39 8.95 24.16
N GLY A 24 9.56 9.13 23.55
CA GLY A 24 9.71 9.57 22.18
C GLY A 24 9.79 8.41 21.18
N ARG A 25 8.93 7.38 21.28
CA ARG A 25 8.84 6.38 20.19
C ARG A 25 7.98 6.97 19.08
N ALA A 26 8.64 7.59 18.09
CA ALA A 26 8.05 7.78 16.78
C ALA A 26 7.60 6.41 16.24
N ASN A 27 6.33 6.09 16.44
CA ASN A 27 5.71 4.90 15.90
C ASN A 27 5.58 5.11 14.38
N SER A 28 6.67 4.84 13.68
CA SER A 28 6.61 4.60 12.25
C SER A 28 5.71 3.38 12.09
N LYS A 29 4.42 3.63 11.81
CA LYS A 29 3.53 2.61 11.27
C LYS A 29 4.21 2.13 9.99
N LYS A 30 5.06 1.11 10.10
CA LYS A 30 5.58 0.33 8.99
C LYS A 30 4.37 -0.43 8.46
N GLN A 31 3.58 0.28 7.67
CA GLN A 31 2.37 -0.23 7.06
C GLN A 31 2.80 -1.48 6.29
N ASN A 32 2.31 -2.64 6.70
CA ASN A 32 2.58 -3.90 6.04
C ASN A 32 1.92 -3.84 4.66
N LYS A 33 2.63 -3.27 3.69
CA LYS A 33 2.11 -2.84 2.40
C LYS A 33 2.02 -4.04 1.47
N THR A 34 1.09 -4.93 1.80
CA THR A 34 0.69 -6.03 0.92
C THR A 34 -0.21 -5.49 -0.18
N CYS A 35 -0.09 -6.03 -1.39
CA CYS A 35 -0.90 -5.61 -2.52
C CYS A 35 -2.23 -6.37 -2.57
N GLU A 36 -3.33 -5.65 -2.39
CA GLU A 36 -4.68 -6.20 -2.50
C GLU A 36 -5.19 -6.07 -3.94
N TYR A 37 -5.56 -7.17 -4.59
CA TYR A 37 -6.10 -7.17 -5.96
C TYR A 37 -7.61 -7.45 -5.95
N PRO A 38 -8.40 -6.81 -6.84
CA PRO A 38 -7.97 -6.04 -8.01
C PRO A 38 -7.61 -4.57 -7.74
N LYS A 39 -7.80 -4.04 -6.52
CA LYS A 39 -7.56 -2.62 -6.19
C LYS A 39 -6.14 -2.15 -6.58
N GLY A 40 -5.13 -2.98 -6.38
CA GLY A 40 -3.73 -2.73 -6.72
C GLY A 40 -3.49 -2.45 -8.20
N CYS A 41 -4.35 -2.93 -9.10
CA CYS A 41 -4.27 -2.62 -10.53
C CYS A 41 -4.57 -1.14 -10.83
N PHE A 42 -5.27 -0.46 -9.92
CA PHE A 42 -5.74 0.92 -10.08
C PHE A 42 -4.99 1.90 -9.18
N SER A 43 -3.88 1.49 -8.57
CA SER A 43 -3.05 2.36 -7.71
C SER A 43 -2.23 3.41 -8.50
N GLY A 44 -2.71 3.83 -9.67
CA GLY A 44 -2.03 4.77 -10.57
C GLY A 44 -0.99 4.14 -11.50
N LYS A 45 -0.41 4.98 -12.37
CA LYS A 45 0.71 4.60 -13.24
C LYS A 45 1.97 4.43 -12.37
N PRO A 46 2.73 3.33 -12.52
CA PRO A 46 3.96 3.15 -11.76
C PRO A 46 4.97 4.25 -12.01
N ARG A 47 5.77 4.51 -10.98
CA ARG A 47 6.82 5.50 -11.05
C ARG A 47 7.99 4.96 -11.87
N ARG A 48 8.59 5.85 -12.66
CA ARG A 48 9.87 5.60 -13.36
C ARG A 48 11.05 6.06 -12.49
N ASP A 49 10.97 5.81 -11.19
CA ASP A 49 12.04 6.08 -10.23
C ASP A 49 12.71 4.76 -9.84
N GLY A 50 13.95 4.82 -9.37
CA GLY A 50 14.72 3.64 -8.98
C GLY A 50 16.20 3.85 -9.22
N LYS A 51 17.03 3.09 -8.49
CA LYS A 51 18.47 2.98 -8.78
C LYS A 51 18.72 2.14 -10.04
N GLU A 52 17.79 1.23 -10.35
CA GLU A 52 17.82 0.35 -11.51
C GLU A 52 16.56 0.54 -12.35
N MET A 53 16.70 0.38 -13.66
CA MET A 53 15.62 0.46 -14.64
C MET A 53 15.22 -0.94 -15.08
N LEU A 54 14.19 -1.49 -14.44
CA LEU A 54 13.72 -2.84 -14.69
C LEU A 54 12.58 -2.82 -15.72
N LEU A 55 12.56 -3.79 -16.64
CA LEU A 55 11.42 -4.02 -17.52
C LEU A 55 10.27 -4.61 -16.72
N ARG A 56 9.20 -3.83 -16.57
CA ARG A 56 8.02 -4.18 -15.78
C ARG A 56 6.75 -4.01 -16.60
N TYR A 57 5.67 -4.58 -16.11
CA TYR A 57 4.33 -4.45 -16.70
C TYR A 57 3.38 -3.80 -15.71
N PHE A 58 2.43 -3.03 -16.22
CA PHE A 58 1.39 -2.37 -15.44
C PHE A 58 0.07 -2.34 -16.20
N TYR A 59 -1.03 -2.26 -15.48
CA TYR A 59 -2.34 -2.05 -16.05
C TYR A 59 -2.55 -0.57 -16.36
N ASN A 60 -2.65 -0.23 -17.65
CA ASN A 60 -3.04 1.08 -18.11
C ASN A 60 -4.57 1.14 -18.17
N HIS A 61 -5.20 1.86 -17.23
CA HIS A 61 -6.65 1.99 -17.15
C HIS A 61 -7.25 2.83 -18.29
N THR A 62 -6.50 3.82 -18.81
CA THR A 62 -6.92 4.63 -19.97
C THR A 62 -7.07 3.76 -21.22
N GLU A 63 -6.17 2.79 -21.41
CA GLU A 63 -6.19 1.90 -22.57
C GLU A 63 -6.90 0.55 -22.31
N GLY A 64 -7.17 0.24 -21.05
CA GLY A 64 -7.65 -1.07 -20.62
C GLY A 64 -6.72 -2.24 -20.90
N LYS A 65 -5.41 -2.01 -20.91
CA LYS A 65 -4.43 -3.01 -21.35
C LYS A 65 -3.20 -3.00 -20.46
N CYS A 66 -2.59 -4.17 -20.33
CA CYS A 66 -1.27 -4.30 -19.72
C CYS A 66 -0.18 -3.82 -20.69
N ARG A 67 0.55 -2.78 -20.28
CA ARG A 67 1.68 -2.17 -21.00
C ARG A 67 2.98 -2.40 -20.22
N ASN A 68 4.10 -2.33 -20.91
CA ASN A 68 5.41 -2.36 -20.27
C ASN A 68 5.92 -0.93 -19.99
N PHE A 69 6.85 -0.84 -19.06
CA PHE A 69 7.61 0.38 -18.78
C PHE A 69 8.97 0.01 -18.18
N LEU A 70 9.90 0.94 -18.23
CA LEU A 70 11.16 0.86 -17.48
C LEU A 70 11.02 1.71 -16.21
N GLY A 71 11.21 1.09 -15.05
CA GLY A 71 11.16 1.72 -13.73
C GLY A 71 11.54 0.75 -12.60
N SER A 72 11.19 1.06 -11.35
CA SER A 72 11.42 0.17 -10.21
C SER A 72 10.37 -0.94 -10.11
N ASP A 73 10.59 -1.86 -9.18
CA ASP A 73 9.67 -2.92 -8.74
C ASP A 73 8.70 -2.46 -7.64
N ARG A 74 8.62 -1.15 -7.38
CA ARG A 74 7.79 -0.60 -6.31
C ARG A 74 6.33 -0.45 -6.75
N GLY A 75 5.42 -0.63 -5.79
CA GLY A 75 3.99 -0.40 -5.96
C GLY A 75 3.23 -1.63 -6.48
N CYS A 76 1.90 -1.58 -6.37
CA CYS A 76 1.05 -2.75 -6.66
C CYS A 76 0.67 -2.90 -8.13
N ASN A 77 0.63 -1.81 -8.89
CA ASN A 77 0.41 -1.88 -10.33
C ASN A 77 1.71 -2.26 -11.07
N ASN A 78 2.42 -3.30 -10.63
CA ASN A 78 3.75 -3.65 -11.10
C ASN A 78 3.91 -5.17 -11.16
N PHE A 79 4.19 -5.69 -12.36
CA PHE A 79 4.23 -7.12 -12.63
C PHE A 79 5.48 -7.48 -13.42
N TYR A 80 6.02 -8.68 -13.20
CA TYR A 80 7.20 -9.16 -13.92
C TYR A 80 6.86 -9.52 -15.37
N THR A 81 5.63 -9.97 -15.63
CA THR A 81 5.22 -10.42 -16.96
C THR A 81 3.88 -9.83 -17.38
N ARG A 82 3.68 -9.69 -18.70
CA ARG A 82 2.38 -9.30 -19.26
C ARG A 82 1.28 -10.28 -18.89
N LYS A 83 1.59 -11.59 -18.85
CA LYS A 83 0.64 -12.66 -18.51
C LYS A 83 0.13 -12.51 -17.08
N GLU A 84 1.02 -12.23 -16.14
CA GLU A 84 0.69 -11.97 -14.74
C GLU A 84 -0.23 -10.75 -14.60
N CYS A 85 0.15 -9.61 -15.20
CA CYS A 85 -0.68 -8.41 -15.21
C CYS A 85 -2.10 -8.69 -15.75
N ARG A 86 -2.20 -9.39 -16.89
CA ARG A 86 -3.50 -9.73 -17.49
C ARG A 86 -4.30 -10.66 -16.58
N LYS A 87 -3.65 -11.68 -16.01
CA LYS A 87 -4.30 -12.61 -15.09
C LYS A 87 -4.86 -11.83 -13.91
N ILE A 88 -4.13 -10.90 -13.32
CA ILE A 88 -4.57 -10.21 -12.10
C ILE A 88 -5.59 -9.11 -12.39
N CYS A 89 -5.34 -8.27 -13.41
CA CYS A 89 -6.10 -7.04 -13.64
C CYS A 89 -7.20 -7.13 -14.72
N LEU A 90 -7.16 -8.15 -15.58
CA LEU A 90 -8.17 -8.37 -16.63
C LEU A 90 -9.00 -9.63 -16.39
N ARG A 91 -8.95 -10.19 -15.17
CA ARG A 91 -9.81 -11.32 -14.81
C ARG A 91 -11.27 -10.84 -14.80
N PRO A 92 -12.20 -11.52 -15.50
CA PRO A 92 -13.62 -11.27 -15.30
C PRO A 92 -13.93 -11.48 -13.82
N LEU A 93 -14.53 -10.49 -13.16
CA LEU A 93 -15.04 -10.69 -11.81
C LEU A 93 -16.10 -11.79 -11.91
N LYS A 94 -15.83 -12.97 -11.35
CA LYS A 94 -16.87 -14.00 -11.21
C LYS A 94 -17.94 -13.40 -10.31
N LYS A 95 -19.13 -13.20 -10.86
CA LYS A 95 -20.33 -12.94 -10.05
C LYS A 95 -20.66 -14.23 -9.30
N GLU A 96 -20.10 -14.42 -8.12
CA GLU A 96 -20.74 -15.24 -7.11
C GLU A 96 -20.91 -14.39 -5.85
N ASN A 97 -22.19 -14.12 -5.54
CA ASN A 97 -22.71 -13.44 -4.34
C ASN A 97 -21.90 -12.25 -3.79
N TYR A 98 -21.31 -11.44 -4.67
CA TYR A 98 -20.88 -10.09 -4.32
C TYR A 98 -22.11 -9.20 -4.34
N THR A 99 -22.59 -8.77 -3.18
CA THR A 99 -23.70 -7.83 -3.07
C THR A 99 -23.36 -6.59 -3.89
N VAL A 100 -24.10 -6.45 -4.99
CA VAL A 100 -23.95 -5.36 -5.95
C VAL A 100 -24.43 -4.08 -5.25
N SER A 101 -23.50 -3.28 -4.75
CA SER A 101 -23.84 -1.90 -4.34
C SER A 101 -22.77 -0.85 -4.65
N GLN A 102 -21.65 -1.17 -5.32
CA GLN A 102 -20.56 -0.20 -5.51
C GLN A 102 -19.82 -0.27 -6.88
N TYR A 103 -20.47 -0.68 -7.97
CA TYR A 103 -19.97 -0.39 -9.34
C TYR A 103 -21.15 0.00 -10.23
N THR A 104 -21.73 1.17 -9.95
CA THR A 104 -22.60 1.86 -10.89
C THR A 104 -21.76 2.79 -11.76
N SER A 105 -22.00 2.69 -13.06
CA SER A 105 -21.81 3.74 -14.06
C SER A 105 -20.39 3.95 -14.64
N GLY A 106 -20.16 3.27 -15.77
CA GLY A 106 -19.61 3.93 -16.96
C GLY A 106 -18.08 3.91 -17.12
N THR A 107 -17.65 3.45 -18.31
CA THR A 107 -16.27 3.48 -18.83
C THR A 107 -15.31 2.42 -18.27
N GLY A 108 -15.75 1.16 -18.30
CA GLY A 108 -14.80 0.06 -18.49
C GLY A 108 -14.25 0.12 -19.93
N PRO A 109 -12.95 -0.10 -20.16
CA PRO A 109 -12.37 -0.08 -21.49
C PRO A 109 -12.94 -1.22 -22.33
N ALA A 110 -13.37 -0.89 -23.55
CA ALA A 110 -13.97 -1.83 -24.48
C ALA A 110 -13.08 -3.08 -24.64
N ALA A 111 -13.58 -4.22 -24.19
CA ALA A 111 -12.99 -5.51 -24.48
C ALA A 111 -13.01 -5.67 -26.00
N ALA A 112 -11.83 -5.58 -26.63
CA ALA A 112 -11.67 -5.86 -28.05
C ALA A 112 -12.08 -7.32 -28.31
N SER A 113 -13.25 -7.49 -28.91
CA SER A 113 -13.74 -8.74 -29.46
C SER A 113 -12.73 -9.24 -30.49
N LYS A 114 -12.15 -10.43 -30.25
CA LYS A 114 -11.35 -11.12 -31.25
C LYS A 114 -12.29 -11.67 -32.31
N ARG A 115 -12.11 -11.20 -33.55
CA ARG A 115 -12.67 -11.82 -34.76
C ARG A 115 -11.54 -12.61 -35.43
N THR A 116 -11.63 -13.93 -35.39
CA THR A 116 -11.08 -14.93 -36.32
C THR A 116 -11.85 -16.21 -36.06
#